data_AF-A0A9E6RJH3-F1
#
_entry.id   AF-A0A9E6RJH3-F1
#
_cell.length_a   1.000
_cell.length_b   1.000
_cell.length_c   1.000
_cell.angle_alpha   90.00
_cell.angle_beta   90.00
_cell.angle_gamma   90.00
#
_symmetry.space_group_name_H-M   'P 1'
#
loop_
_entity.id
_entity.type
_entity.pdbx_description
1 polymer ?
#
loop_
_entity_poly.entity_id
_entity_poly.type
_entity_poly.pdbx_seq_one_letter_code
_entity_poly.pdbx_strand_id
1 'polypeptide(L)'
;MSLAQDLETAFQLFEAGRPDAAMRRAEALLRRQATLAGAHYLLGLIALGQGRAVKARAHCRQALAHGPAAVPVLVALARAEAGAGGDPIPVYARALEAGLSDPVLLAEAAAVARAGGRLELAVAFLERAAPGAKQPELWNNLGSARLEVGLAEAALDAFNQALSLRPDYPRARANRGTALMTLGLPAEAAHDLDHAHRAEPDNRTTARNLALAHKAAHRYDAAASLLADLLTSAAPADQAMLRLDLAAVEIARGEPAAALSVLAPLPDGALTCATRAAAHEALGDTAAAISALRQALVEDPADGIGARLALARLTGEVTDRASAAFVRRLFDDYAGRFDRELVDRLDYRAPAILRDLWGDLVLPPPAHVLDLGCGTGLGAAAFADLGAVIDGVDLSGQMLLRARARGLYRHLVEGDIETALAEAPAASADLILAADVLVYLGDLGAVLTQCRRVLAPGGALLFTVEAGEGADWTLHDGNRFTHSEAYLTRLTGDAQRTILRPCTTRRDRGTDVPGLAVAVVW
;
A
#
# COMPACT_ATOMS: atom_id res chain seq x y z
N MET A 1 23.83 38.91 41.32
CA MET A 1 23.07 38.74 40.06
C MET A 1 21.73 38.11 40.37
N SER A 2 20.68 38.52 39.67
CA SER A 2 19.37 37.86 39.76
C SER A 2 19.44 36.45 39.17
N LEU A 3 18.53 35.55 39.58
CA LEU A 3 18.44 34.19 39.01
C LEU A 3 18.26 34.21 37.48
N ALA A 4 17.53 35.19 36.96
CA ALA A 4 17.34 35.38 35.52
C ALA A 4 18.66 35.74 34.79
N GLN A 5 19.43 36.71 35.32
CA GLN A 5 20.74 37.09 34.76
C GLN A 5 21.75 35.93 34.80
N ASP A 6 21.73 35.16 35.90
CA ASP A 6 22.60 33.99 36.05
C ASP A 6 22.24 32.87 35.05
N LEU A 7 20.93 32.68 34.80
CA LEU A 7 20.42 31.72 33.81
C LEU A 7 20.77 32.15 32.38
N GLU A 8 20.58 33.42 32.05
CA GLU A 8 20.96 33.98 30.75
C GLU A 8 22.46 33.80 30.47
N THR A 9 23.30 34.07 31.48
CA THR A 9 24.74 33.81 31.39
C THR A 9 25.05 32.33 31.12
N ALA A 10 24.26 31.41 31.70
CA ALA A 10 24.43 29.98 31.45
C ALA A 10 24.09 29.59 30.00
N PHE A 11 23.03 30.18 29.42
CA PHE A 11 22.71 30.00 27.99
C PHE A 11 23.79 30.59 27.08
N GLN A 12 24.30 31.79 27.37
CA GLN A 12 25.39 32.41 26.59
C GLN A 12 26.66 31.53 26.60
N LEU A 13 26.99 30.91 27.73
CA LEU A 13 28.11 29.96 27.82
C LEU A 13 27.88 28.72 26.95
N PHE A 14 26.65 28.22 26.87
CA PHE A 14 26.30 27.08 26.03
C PHE A 14 26.40 27.45 24.55
N GLU A 15 25.85 28.59 24.14
CA GLU A 15 25.93 29.12 22.77
C GLU A 15 27.38 29.41 22.35
N ALA A 16 28.25 29.82 23.28
CA ALA A 16 29.68 30.01 23.06
C ALA A 16 30.49 28.69 22.99
N GLY A 17 29.83 27.52 22.94
CA GLY A 17 30.49 26.23 22.84
C GLY A 17 31.20 25.79 24.14
N ARG A 18 30.77 26.29 25.30
CA ARG A 18 31.32 25.94 26.62
C ARG A 18 30.31 25.15 27.48
N PRO A 19 29.87 23.95 27.04
CA PRO A 19 28.79 23.21 27.68
C PRO A 19 29.09 22.80 29.12
N ASP A 20 30.34 22.50 29.47
CA ASP A 20 30.70 22.14 30.85
C ASP A 20 30.58 23.32 31.82
N ALA A 21 30.91 24.53 31.35
CA ALA A 21 30.76 25.74 32.16
C ALA A 21 29.28 26.10 32.33
N ALA A 22 28.49 25.97 31.26
CA ALA A 22 27.04 26.13 31.30
C ALA A 22 26.38 25.13 32.24
N MET A 23 26.78 23.85 32.19
CA MET A 23 26.28 22.78 33.04
C MET A 23 26.52 23.06 34.52
N ARG A 24 27.77 23.40 34.92
CA ARG A 24 28.09 23.74 36.32
C ARG A 24 27.26 24.91 36.83
N ARG A 25 27.01 25.90 35.97
CA ARG A 25 26.21 27.09 36.34
C ARG A 25 24.72 26.73 36.45
N ALA A 26 24.18 25.93 35.55
CA ALA A 26 22.81 25.42 35.62
C ALA A 26 22.57 24.54 36.87
N GLU A 27 23.51 23.67 37.24
CA GLU A 27 23.43 22.88 38.48
C GLU A 27 23.49 23.75 39.73
N ALA A 28 24.32 24.81 39.72
CA ALA A 28 24.35 25.78 40.82
C ALA A 28 23.03 26.55 40.96
N LEU A 29 22.37 26.86 39.84
CA LEU A 29 21.03 27.45 39.85
C LEU A 29 19.99 26.51 40.45
N LEU A 30 20.01 25.22 40.10
CA LEU A 30 19.09 24.23 40.66
C LEU A 30 19.30 23.99 42.16
N ARG A 31 20.52 24.15 42.68
CA ARG A 31 20.77 24.16 44.13
C ARG A 31 20.11 25.33 44.86
N ARG A 32 19.94 26.48 44.18
CA ARG A 32 19.27 27.67 44.72
C ARG A 32 17.76 27.61 44.53
N GLN A 33 17.29 27.03 43.41
CA GLN A 33 15.88 26.86 43.09
C GLN A 33 15.68 25.58 42.26
N ALA A 34 15.26 24.51 42.94
CA ALA A 34 15.13 23.18 42.33
C ALA A 34 14.08 23.11 41.21
N THR A 35 13.10 24.03 41.18
CA THR A 35 12.01 24.08 40.20
C THR A 35 12.29 25.03 39.04
N LEU A 36 13.53 25.50 38.85
CA LEU A 36 13.84 26.46 37.79
C LEU A 36 13.82 25.78 36.40
N ALA A 37 12.68 25.87 35.71
CA ALA A 37 12.43 25.21 34.43
C ALA A 37 13.52 25.48 33.37
N GLY A 38 13.99 26.72 33.25
CA GLY A 38 15.02 27.09 32.28
C GLY A 38 16.37 26.41 32.52
N ALA A 39 16.75 26.17 33.78
CA ALA A 39 17.98 25.44 34.11
C ALA A 39 17.85 23.95 33.78
N HIS A 40 16.68 23.36 34.04
CA HIS A 40 16.38 22.00 33.59
C HIS A 40 16.39 21.88 32.06
N TYR A 41 15.81 22.85 31.34
CA TYR A 41 15.84 22.85 29.88
C TYR A 41 17.28 22.87 29.35
N LEU A 42 18.14 23.77 29.86
CA LEU A 42 19.54 23.86 29.48
C LEU A 42 20.32 22.57 29.75
N LEU A 43 20.13 21.94 30.92
CA LEU A 43 20.75 20.64 31.22
C LEU A 43 20.24 19.53 30.30
N GLY A 44 18.97 19.59 29.89
CA GLY A 44 18.39 18.71 28.87
C GLY A 44 19.11 18.83 27.53
N LEU A 45 19.32 20.05 27.03
CA LEU A 45 20.05 20.33 25.79
C LEU A 45 21.51 19.84 25.85
N ILE A 46 22.21 20.13 26.96
CA ILE A 46 23.59 19.68 27.16
C ILE A 46 23.67 18.15 27.16
N ALA A 47 22.74 17.48 27.85
CA ALA A 47 22.69 16.03 27.88
C ALA A 47 22.41 15.42 26.51
N LEU A 48 21.56 16.04 25.68
CA LEU A 48 21.35 15.63 24.28
C LEU A 48 22.64 15.72 23.46
N GLY A 49 23.36 16.85 23.55
CA GLY A 49 24.63 17.05 22.84
C GLY A 49 25.73 16.05 23.26
N GLN A 50 25.63 15.51 24.48
CA GLN A 50 26.53 14.47 25.01
C GLN A 50 26.05 13.03 24.70
N GLY A 51 24.96 12.84 23.96
CA GLY A 51 24.37 11.51 23.70
C GLY A 51 23.74 10.85 24.93
N ARG A 52 23.48 11.59 26.01
CA ARG A 52 22.94 11.07 27.28
C ARG A 52 21.42 11.19 27.32
N ALA A 53 20.75 10.48 26.41
CA ALA A 53 19.30 10.63 26.17
C ALA A 53 18.43 10.40 27.42
N VAL A 54 18.74 9.41 28.26
CA VAL A 54 17.99 9.15 29.51
C VAL A 54 18.05 10.34 30.47
N LYS A 55 19.23 10.97 30.62
CA LYS A 55 19.39 12.17 31.45
C LYS A 55 18.70 13.38 30.83
N ALA A 56 18.82 13.54 29.51
CA ALA A 56 18.12 14.60 28.77
C ALA A 56 16.61 14.52 28.99
N ARG A 57 16.04 13.32 28.88
CA ARG A 57 14.61 13.07 29.09
C ARG A 57 14.17 13.46 30.48
N ALA A 58 14.92 13.06 31.51
CA ALA A 58 14.63 13.41 32.89
C ALA A 58 14.59 14.94 33.10
N HIS A 59 15.60 15.64 32.58
CA HIS A 59 15.66 17.10 32.66
C HIS A 59 14.57 17.80 31.85
N CYS A 60 14.27 17.36 30.63
CA CYS A 60 13.20 17.95 29.83
C CYS A 60 11.81 17.76 30.47
N ARG A 61 11.56 16.59 31.10
CA ARG A 61 10.31 16.37 31.87
C ARG A 61 10.21 17.30 33.08
N GLN A 62 11.32 17.54 33.79
CA GLN A 62 11.34 18.54 34.87
C GLN A 62 11.12 19.97 34.34
N ALA A 63 11.69 20.32 33.20
CA ALA A 63 11.46 21.63 32.58
C ALA A 63 9.97 21.85 32.25
N LEU A 64 9.27 20.82 31.74
CA LEU A 64 7.83 20.87 31.49
C LEU A 64 6.97 20.85 32.76
N ALA A 65 7.43 20.22 33.84
CA ALA A 65 6.69 20.18 35.09
C ALA A 65 6.64 21.54 35.80
N HIS A 66 7.66 22.38 35.61
CA HIS A 66 7.81 23.67 36.31
C HIS A 66 7.73 24.89 35.39
N GLY A 67 7.40 24.70 34.10
CA GLY A 67 7.42 25.75 33.09
C GLY A 67 6.40 25.51 31.98
N PRO A 68 6.26 26.46 31.05
CA PRO A 68 5.33 26.31 29.94
C PRO A 68 5.75 25.16 29.01
N ALA A 69 4.76 24.51 28.41
CA ALA A 69 4.96 23.54 27.34
C ALA A 69 5.35 24.23 26.02
N ALA A 70 6.43 25.00 26.03
CA ALA A 70 6.94 25.71 24.87
C ALA A 70 7.53 24.74 23.85
N VAL A 71 7.35 25.05 22.57
CA VAL A 71 7.84 24.23 21.43
C VAL A 71 9.30 23.79 21.59
N PRO A 72 10.28 24.65 21.96
CA PRO A 72 11.68 24.21 22.10
C PRO A 72 11.91 23.15 23.18
N VAL A 73 11.13 23.18 24.27
CA VAL A 73 11.21 22.20 25.36
C VAL A 73 10.58 20.87 24.92
N LEU A 74 9.44 20.92 24.25
CA LEU A 74 8.76 19.73 23.72
C LEU A 74 9.61 19.03 22.66
N VAL A 75 10.25 19.78 21.76
CA VAL A 75 11.16 19.21 20.74
C VAL A 75 12.40 18.57 21.39
N ALA A 76 12.99 19.24 22.39
CA ALA A 76 14.10 18.63 23.15
C ALA A 76 13.66 17.34 23.87
N LEU A 77 12.46 17.32 24.45
CA LEU A 77 11.92 16.10 25.05
C LEU A 77 11.68 15.01 23.99
N ALA A 78 11.13 15.33 22.82
CA ALA A 78 10.88 14.38 21.75
C ALA A 78 12.20 13.71 21.29
N ARG A 79 13.25 14.50 21.06
CA ARG A 79 14.59 13.98 20.74
C ARG A 79 15.15 13.10 21.86
N ALA A 80 14.93 13.49 23.11
CA ALA A 80 15.38 12.73 24.27
C ALA A 80 14.62 11.41 24.45
N GLU A 81 13.31 11.36 24.16
CA GLU A 81 12.54 10.12 24.13
C GLU A 81 13.08 9.19 23.04
N ALA A 82 13.25 9.69 21.80
CA ALA A 82 13.78 8.91 20.69
C ALA A 82 15.15 8.28 21.03
N GLY A 83 16.10 9.08 21.55
CA GLY A 83 17.43 8.58 21.93
C GLY A 83 17.43 7.64 23.14
N ALA A 84 16.38 7.65 23.96
CA ALA A 84 16.24 6.81 25.14
C ALA A 84 15.41 5.54 24.88
N GLY A 85 15.08 5.25 23.61
CA GLY A 85 14.23 4.13 23.22
C GLY A 85 12.75 4.31 23.55
N GLY A 86 12.32 5.54 23.82
CA GLY A 86 10.91 5.90 24.01
C GLY A 86 10.25 6.34 22.70
N ASP A 87 8.92 6.46 22.72
CA ASP A 87 8.13 6.96 21.59
C ASP A 87 8.04 8.50 21.62
N PRO A 88 8.65 9.21 20.65
CA PRO A 88 8.65 10.68 20.62
C PRO A 88 7.39 11.29 20.01
N ILE A 89 6.55 10.49 19.34
CA ILE A 89 5.42 11.02 18.55
C ILE A 89 4.35 11.71 19.41
N PRO A 90 3.94 11.19 20.59
CA PRO A 90 3.02 11.91 21.46
C PRO A 90 3.57 13.29 21.88
N VAL A 91 4.90 13.42 21.97
CA VAL A 91 5.55 14.69 22.31
C VAL A 91 5.55 15.65 21.11
N TYR A 92 5.79 15.15 19.89
CA TYR A 92 5.65 15.95 18.67
C TYR A 92 4.20 16.39 18.42
N ALA A 93 3.20 15.57 18.73
CA ALA A 93 1.79 15.96 18.67
C ALA A 93 1.49 17.14 19.61
N ARG A 94 2.00 17.08 20.85
CA ARG A 94 1.91 18.22 21.79
C ARG A 94 2.67 19.45 21.30
N ALA A 95 3.80 19.27 20.61
CA ALA A 95 4.53 20.40 20.02
C ALA A 95 3.70 21.09 18.93
N LEU A 96 2.97 20.32 18.10
CA LEU A 96 2.02 20.87 17.13
C LEU A 96 0.91 21.68 17.79
N GLU A 97 0.29 21.15 18.85
CA GLU A 97 -0.73 21.86 19.63
C GLU A 97 -0.19 23.16 20.25
N ALA A 98 1.09 23.16 20.64
CA ALA A 98 1.79 24.33 21.15
C ALA A 98 2.26 25.33 20.06
N GLY A 99 1.89 25.10 18.79
CA GLY A 99 2.19 26.01 17.68
C GLY A 99 3.50 25.71 16.93
N LEU A 100 3.98 24.47 16.93
CA LEU A 100 5.12 24.08 16.09
C LEU A 100 4.78 24.28 14.60
N SER A 101 5.45 25.26 13.98
CA SER A 101 5.31 25.59 12.55
C SER A 101 6.64 25.62 11.78
N ASP A 102 7.77 25.38 12.46
CA ASP A 102 9.08 25.38 11.82
C ASP A 102 9.20 24.19 10.85
N PRO A 103 9.45 24.40 9.54
CA PRO A 103 9.48 23.32 8.57
C PRO A 103 10.56 22.28 8.81
N VAL A 104 11.71 22.65 9.39
CA VAL A 104 12.82 21.73 9.66
C VAL A 104 12.43 20.78 10.79
N LEU A 105 11.85 21.31 11.86
CA LEU A 105 11.37 20.51 12.99
C LEU A 105 10.17 19.62 12.63
N LEU A 106 9.28 20.11 11.76
CA LEU A 106 8.19 19.29 11.22
C LEU A 106 8.73 18.14 10.34
N ALA A 107 9.74 18.40 9.53
CA ALA A 107 10.39 17.38 8.72
C ALA A 107 11.12 16.32 9.58
N GLU A 108 11.73 16.74 10.69
CA GLU A 108 12.30 15.83 11.68
C GLU A 108 11.21 14.93 12.30
N ALA A 109 10.10 15.53 12.75
CA ALA A 109 8.97 14.77 13.28
C ALA A 109 8.41 13.77 12.26
N ALA A 110 8.33 14.16 10.99
CA ALA A 110 7.92 13.29 9.90
C ALA A 110 8.88 12.11 9.68
N ALA A 111 10.20 12.36 9.67
CA ALA A 111 11.20 11.32 9.51
C ALA A 111 11.13 10.30 10.65
N VAL A 112 10.91 10.77 11.88
CA VAL A 112 10.73 9.92 13.06
C VAL A 112 9.44 9.12 12.99
N ALA A 113 8.33 9.74 12.57
CA ALA A 113 7.06 9.04 12.37
C ALA A 113 7.18 7.93 11.31
N ARG A 114 7.83 8.24 10.18
CA ARG A 114 8.09 7.29 9.10
C ARG A 114 8.97 6.12 9.56
N ALA A 115 10.07 6.39 10.28
CA ALA A 115 10.93 5.34 10.83
C ALA A 115 10.21 4.44 11.86
N GLY A 116 9.22 4.98 12.57
CA GLY A 116 8.34 4.23 13.47
C GLY A 116 7.15 3.55 12.78
N GLY A 117 7.08 3.54 11.44
CA GLY A 117 5.99 2.92 10.67
C GLY A 117 4.67 3.70 10.70
N ARG A 118 4.64 4.93 11.23
CA ARG A 118 3.44 5.79 11.27
C ARG A 118 3.43 6.74 10.08
N LEU A 119 3.19 6.15 8.91
CA LEU A 119 3.31 6.80 7.61
C LEU A 119 2.29 7.94 7.42
N GLU A 120 1.06 7.78 7.89
CA GLU A 120 0.01 8.81 7.80
C GLU A 120 0.36 10.04 8.63
N LEU A 121 0.96 9.84 9.82
CA LEU A 121 1.47 10.95 10.62
C LEU A 121 2.66 11.63 9.94
N ALA A 122 3.55 10.86 9.29
CA ALA A 122 4.65 11.43 8.52
C ALA A 122 4.14 12.35 7.40
N VAL A 123 3.08 11.91 6.68
CA VAL A 123 2.39 12.74 5.68
C VAL A 123 1.84 14.00 6.33
N ALA A 124 1.10 13.90 7.44
CA ALA A 124 0.50 15.06 8.11
C ALA A 124 1.53 16.10 8.57
N PHE A 125 2.70 15.67 9.07
CA PHE A 125 3.79 16.57 9.40
C PHE A 125 4.37 17.27 8.16
N LEU A 126 4.58 16.53 7.06
CA LEU A 126 5.14 17.06 5.82
C LEU A 126 4.17 17.99 5.07
N GLU A 127 2.86 17.75 5.14
CA GLU A 127 1.84 18.63 4.58
C GLU A 127 1.81 20.00 5.25
N ARG A 128 2.15 20.07 6.54
CA ARG A 128 2.36 21.34 7.24
C ARG A 128 3.71 21.97 6.92
N ALA A 129 4.75 21.15 6.73
CA ALA A 129 6.11 21.63 6.50
C ALA A 129 6.32 22.22 5.09
N ALA A 130 5.82 21.55 4.05
CA ALA A 130 6.21 21.82 2.67
C ALA A 130 5.67 23.15 2.09
N PRO A 131 4.38 23.53 2.24
CA PRO A 131 3.84 24.76 1.64
C PRO A 131 4.50 26.04 2.14
N GLY A 132 4.94 26.07 3.40
CA GLY A 132 5.64 27.22 3.98
C GLY A 132 7.13 27.28 3.66
N ALA A 133 7.69 26.22 3.07
CA ALA A 133 9.13 26.09 2.85
C ALA A 133 9.52 26.23 1.38
N LYS A 134 10.52 27.07 1.12
CA LYS A 134 11.19 27.16 -0.20
C LYS A 134 12.22 26.04 -0.42
N GLN A 135 12.02 24.89 0.21
CA GLN A 135 12.92 23.74 0.19
C GLN A 135 12.30 22.62 -0.66
N PRO A 136 12.81 22.36 -1.88
CA PRO A 136 12.29 21.27 -2.73
C PRO A 136 12.39 19.90 -2.08
N GLU A 137 13.34 19.71 -1.14
CA GLU A 137 13.53 18.47 -0.39
C GLU A 137 12.28 18.10 0.44
N LEU A 138 11.57 19.09 0.99
CA LEU A 138 10.36 18.85 1.79
C LEU A 138 9.18 18.40 0.93
N TRP A 139 9.02 18.99 -0.26
CA TRP A 139 8.05 18.54 -1.25
C TRP A 139 8.37 17.13 -1.77
N ASN A 140 9.65 16.84 -2.03
CA ASN A 140 10.08 15.50 -2.40
C ASN A 140 9.81 14.47 -1.28
N ASN A 141 10.07 14.84 -0.03
CA ASN A 141 9.80 13.97 1.12
C ASN A 141 8.29 13.74 1.29
N LEU A 142 7.45 14.77 1.10
CA LEU A 142 6.00 14.65 1.12
C LEU A 142 5.51 13.69 0.02
N GLY A 143 6.01 13.84 -1.21
CA GLY A 143 5.67 12.93 -2.30
C GLY A 143 6.08 11.50 -2.01
N SER A 144 7.29 11.29 -1.46
CA SER A 144 7.76 9.95 -1.07
C SER A 144 6.90 9.34 0.03
N ALA A 145 6.52 10.10 1.06
CA ALA A 145 5.65 9.62 2.14
C ALA A 145 4.24 9.28 1.61
N ARG A 146 3.71 10.09 0.70
CA ARG A 146 2.43 9.84 0.02
C ARG A 146 2.45 8.56 -0.81
N LEU A 147 3.54 8.27 -1.52
CA LEU A 147 3.69 6.99 -2.23
C LEU A 147 3.66 5.79 -1.27
N GLU A 148 4.29 5.89 -0.10
CA GLU A 148 4.32 4.79 0.87
C GLU A 148 2.96 4.50 1.50
N VAL A 149 2.09 5.50 1.61
CA VAL A 149 0.68 5.30 2.02
C VAL A 149 -0.26 5.04 0.83
N GLY A 150 0.30 4.77 -0.35
CA GLY A 150 -0.45 4.43 -1.55
C GLY A 150 -1.15 5.61 -2.24
N LEU A 151 -0.88 6.87 -1.87
CA LEU A 151 -1.46 8.07 -2.48
C LEU A 151 -0.63 8.59 -3.66
N ALA A 152 -0.56 7.81 -4.74
CA ALA A 152 0.34 8.08 -5.87
C ALA A 152 0.01 9.37 -6.65
N GLU A 153 -1.28 9.71 -6.82
CA GLU A 153 -1.70 10.96 -7.46
C GLU A 153 -1.28 12.18 -6.65
N ALA A 154 -1.55 12.18 -5.33
CA ALA A 154 -1.13 13.26 -4.45
C ALA A 154 0.40 13.36 -4.32
N ALA A 155 1.12 12.24 -4.52
CA ALA A 155 2.56 12.24 -4.60
C ALA A 155 3.08 12.94 -5.86
N LEU A 156 2.42 12.73 -7.02
CA LEU A 156 2.75 13.39 -8.28
C LEU A 156 2.72 14.92 -8.13
N ASP A 157 1.70 15.46 -7.47
CA ASP A 157 1.58 16.89 -7.18
C ASP A 157 2.75 17.40 -6.34
N ALA A 158 3.11 16.67 -5.28
CA ALA A 158 4.22 17.05 -4.42
C ALA A 158 5.57 17.03 -5.17
N PHE A 159 5.81 16.03 -6.03
CA PHE A 159 7.01 16.02 -6.87
C PHE A 159 7.02 17.15 -7.90
N ASN A 160 5.87 17.49 -8.47
CA ASN A 160 5.74 18.65 -9.38
C ASN A 160 6.09 19.96 -8.65
N GLN A 161 5.65 20.12 -7.40
CA GLN A 161 6.05 21.27 -6.57
C GLN A 161 7.56 21.29 -6.32
N ALA A 162 8.16 20.15 -5.97
CA ALA A 162 9.61 20.04 -5.80
C ALA A 162 10.38 20.46 -7.07
N LEU A 163 9.91 20.01 -8.24
CA LEU A 163 10.51 20.32 -9.55
C LEU A 163 10.23 21.76 -10.01
N SER A 164 9.14 22.39 -9.56
CA SER A 164 8.90 23.81 -9.80
C SER A 164 9.90 24.71 -9.06
N LEU A 165 10.32 24.29 -7.85
CA LEU A 165 11.32 24.99 -7.04
C LEU A 165 12.75 24.70 -7.53
N ARG A 166 13.01 23.48 -8.00
CA ARG A 166 14.29 23.06 -8.58
C ARG A 166 14.06 22.12 -9.78
N PRO A 167 14.05 22.64 -11.02
CA PRO A 167 13.79 21.84 -12.23
C PRO A 167 14.80 20.73 -12.49
N ASP A 168 16.06 20.97 -12.09
CA ASP A 168 17.14 19.98 -12.13
C ASP A 168 17.33 19.34 -10.75
N TYR A 169 16.32 18.57 -10.32
CA TYR A 169 16.37 17.81 -9.08
C TYR A 169 16.24 16.30 -9.38
N PRO A 170 17.37 15.60 -9.60
CA PRO A 170 17.36 14.20 -10.05
C PRO A 170 16.55 13.27 -9.14
N ARG A 171 16.70 13.42 -7.81
CA ARG A 171 15.95 12.63 -6.83
C ARG A 171 14.44 12.82 -6.93
N ALA A 172 13.95 14.04 -7.16
CA ALA A 172 12.52 14.28 -7.33
C ALA A 172 12.00 13.71 -8.65
N ARG A 173 12.79 13.78 -9.74
CA ARG A 173 12.45 13.12 -11.01
C ARG A 173 12.39 11.60 -10.87
N ALA A 174 13.38 10.99 -10.22
CA ALA A 174 13.40 9.55 -9.99
C ALA A 174 12.16 9.10 -9.18
N ASN A 175 11.83 9.81 -8.11
CA ASN A 175 10.66 9.51 -7.29
C ASN A 175 9.34 9.76 -8.04
N ARG A 176 9.27 10.80 -8.87
CA ARG A 176 8.12 11.04 -9.76
C ARG A 176 7.96 9.93 -10.79
N GLY A 177 9.07 9.43 -11.35
CA GLY A 177 9.08 8.26 -12.22
C GLY A 177 8.50 7.01 -11.55
N THR A 178 8.85 6.76 -10.29
CA THR A 178 8.23 5.69 -9.49
C THR A 178 6.73 5.91 -9.30
N ALA A 179 6.29 7.13 -9.00
CA ALA A 179 4.86 7.46 -8.90
C ALA A 179 4.12 7.20 -10.21
N LEU A 180 4.72 7.61 -11.35
CA LEU A 180 4.17 7.41 -12.68
C LEU A 180 4.07 5.91 -13.03
N MET A 181 5.03 5.09 -12.61
CA MET A 181 4.93 3.63 -12.71
C MET A 181 3.76 3.08 -11.91
N THR A 182 3.61 3.51 -10.65
CA THR A 182 2.46 3.12 -9.81
C THR A 182 1.14 3.53 -10.43
N LEU A 183 1.08 4.63 -11.18
CA LEU A 183 -0.10 5.14 -11.88
C LEU A 183 -0.32 4.55 -13.29
N GLY A 184 0.49 3.58 -13.72
CA GLY A 184 0.34 2.93 -15.03
C GLY A 184 0.75 3.82 -16.22
N LEU A 185 1.64 4.81 -16.00
CA LEU A 185 2.18 5.74 -17.01
C LEU A 185 3.67 5.47 -17.29
N PRO A 186 4.03 4.32 -17.91
CA PRO A 186 5.42 3.89 -18.02
C PRO A 186 6.25 4.68 -19.03
N ALA A 187 5.62 5.32 -20.03
CA ALA A 187 6.33 6.12 -21.02
C ALA A 187 6.90 7.40 -20.38
N GLU A 188 6.06 8.11 -19.64
CA GLU A 188 6.37 9.30 -18.85
C GLU A 188 7.34 8.96 -17.72
N ALA A 189 7.14 7.82 -17.04
CA ALA A 189 8.06 7.34 -16.02
C ALA A 189 9.48 7.18 -16.58
N ALA A 190 9.63 6.51 -17.73
CA ALA A 190 10.95 6.32 -18.31
C ALA A 190 11.59 7.65 -18.75
N HIS A 191 10.79 8.64 -19.20
CA HIS A 191 11.32 9.97 -19.51
C HIS A 191 11.95 10.64 -18.28
N ASP A 192 11.28 10.60 -17.14
CA ASP A 192 11.79 11.17 -15.90
C ASP A 192 12.99 10.41 -15.33
N LEU A 193 12.91 9.08 -15.34
CA LEU A 193 13.97 8.21 -14.85
C LEU A 193 15.23 8.31 -15.72
N ASP A 194 15.07 8.49 -17.03
CA ASP A 194 16.19 8.72 -17.95
C ASP A 194 16.89 10.06 -17.66
N HIS A 195 16.13 11.13 -17.41
CA HIS A 195 16.72 12.41 -16.99
C HIS A 195 17.43 12.28 -15.64
N ALA A 196 16.84 11.58 -14.66
CA ALA A 196 17.47 11.36 -13.37
C ALA A 196 18.74 10.52 -13.50
N HIS A 197 18.72 9.46 -14.31
CA HIS A 197 19.86 8.59 -14.56
C HIS A 197 20.99 9.32 -15.28
N ARG A 198 20.70 10.20 -16.25
CA ARG A 198 21.72 11.02 -16.90
C ARG A 198 22.42 11.99 -15.95
N ALA A 199 21.70 12.50 -14.94
CA ALA A 199 22.27 13.38 -13.93
C ALA A 199 23.07 12.63 -12.85
N GLU A 200 22.65 11.41 -12.51
CA GLU A 200 23.33 10.53 -11.56
C GLU A 200 23.55 9.12 -12.15
N PRO A 201 24.52 8.92 -13.07
CA PRO A 201 24.71 7.65 -13.79
C PRO A 201 25.01 6.46 -12.86
N ASP A 202 25.68 6.71 -11.74
CA ASP A 202 26.05 5.69 -10.76
C ASP A 202 24.88 5.27 -9.85
N ASN A 203 23.73 5.93 -9.96
CA ASN A 203 22.54 5.61 -9.16
C ASN A 203 21.84 4.35 -9.70
N ARG A 204 22.29 3.19 -9.21
CA ARG A 204 21.81 1.85 -9.61
C ARG A 204 20.30 1.66 -9.42
N THR A 205 19.72 2.25 -8.37
CA THR A 205 18.27 2.18 -8.12
C THR A 205 17.50 2.90 -9.23
N THR A 206 17.94 4.09 -9.62
CA THR A 206 17.32 4.85 -10.71
C THR A 206 17.45 4.12 -12.05
N ALA A 207 18.64 3.56 -12.34
CA ALA A 207 18.86 2.77 -13.55
C ALA A 207 17.97 1.51 -13.60
N ARG A 208 17.84 0.77 -12.49
CA ARG A 208 16.93 -0.38 -12.41
C ARG A 208 15.47 0.03 -12.63
N ASN A 209 15.03 1.11 -11.99
CA ASN A 209 13.68 1.64 -12.18
C ASN A 209 13.45 2.08 -13.64
N LEU A 210 14.45 2.68 -14.29
CA LEU A 210 14.39 3.03 -15.72
C LEU A 210 14.21 1.79 -16.60
N ALA A 211 14.93 0.70 -16.32
CA ALA A 211 14.76 -0.55 -17.06
C ALA A 211 13.34 -1.13 -16.88
N LEU A 212 12.80 -1.09 -15.66
CA LEU A 212 11.42 -1.53 -15.38
C LEU A 212 10.39 -0.64 -16.11
N ALA A 213 10.62 0.66 -16.18
CA ALA A 213 9.79 1.58 -16.95
C ALA A 213 9.88 1.32 -18.47
N HIS A 214 11.06 1.01 -18.99
CA HIS A 214 11.24 0.59 -20.38
C HIS A 214 10.49 -0.71 -20.67
N LYS A 215 10.59 -1.72 -19.80
CA LYS A 215 9.83 -2.98 -19.92
C LYS A 215 8.32 -2.72 -19.99
N ALA A 216 7.80 -1.93 -19.05
CA ALA A 216 6.37 -1.61 -19.01
C ALA A 216 5.91 -0.75 -20.20
N ALA A 217 6.81 0.03 -20.80
CA ALA A 217 6.59 0.75 -22.04
C ALA A 217 6.92 -0.07 -23.31
N HIS A 218 7.07 -1.39 -23.19
CA HIS A 218 7.39 -2.33 -24.29
C HIS A 218 8.70 -2.02 -25.05
N ARG A 219 9.62 -1.26 -24.44
CA ARG A 219 10.96 -0.96 -24.96
C ARG A 219 11.96 -1.98 -24.45
N TYR A 220 11.78 -3.24 -24.84
CA TYR A 220 12.49 -4.35 -24.21
C TYR A 220 13.99 -4.35 -24.44
N ASP A 221 14.47 -3.94 -25.62
CA ASP A 221 15.92 -3.89 -25.89
C ASP A 221 16.65 -2.89 -24.99
N ALA A 222 16.05 -1.71 -24.77
CA ALA A 222 16.59 -0.72 -23.85
C ALA A 222 16.59 -1.23 -22.40
N ALA A 223 15.52 -1.92 -21.99
CA ALA A 223 15.44 -2.53 -20.66
C ALA A 223 16.51 -3.63 -20.46
N ALA A 224 16.66 -4.52 -21.44
CA ALA A 224 17.60 -5.63 -21.40
C ALA A 224 19.05 -5.13 -21.35
N SER A 225 19.40 -4.15 -22.20
CA SER A 225 20.74 -3.54 -22.22
C SER A 225 21.09 -2.93 -20.86
N LEU A 226 20.19 -2.12 -20.30
CA LEU A 226 20.44 -1.45 -19.04
C LEU A 226 20.59 -2.43 -17.86
N LEU A 227 19.77 -3.49 -17.84
CA LEU A 227 19.88 -4.54 -16.82
C LEU A 227 21.16 -5.38 -16.98
N ALA A 228 21.59 -5.66 -18.20
CA ALA A 228 22.84 -6.35 -18.47
C ALA A 228 24.05 -5.53 -17.99
N ASP A 229 24.07 -4.22 -18.27
CA ASP A 229 25.12 -3.31 -17.80
C ASP A 229 25.17 -3.22 -16.26
N LEU A 230 23.99 -3.12 -15.63
CA LEU A 230 23.87 -3.15 -14.17
C LEU A 230 24.36 -4.46 -13.58
N LEU A 231 24.07 -5.58 -14.25
CA LEU A 231 24.45 -6.92 -13.80
C LEU A 231 25.97 -7.13 -13.87
N THR A 232 26.63 -6.65 -14.92
CA THR A 232 28.10 -6.75 -15.08
C THR A 232 28.84 -6.00 -13.97
N SER A 233 28.28 -4.89 -13.49
CA SER A 233 28.86 -4.06 -12.41
C SER A 233 28.38 -4.45 -11.00
N ALA A 234 27.44 -5.39 -10.88
CA ALA A 234 26.84 -5.78 -9.60
C ALA A 234 27.75 -6.73 -8.80
N ALA A 235 27.86 -6.50 -7.50
CA ALA A 235 28.39 -7.50 -6.58
C ALA A 235 27.50 -8.76 -6.61
N PRO A 236 28.04 -9.98 -6.44
CA PRO A 236 27.26 -11.23 -6.50
C PRO A 236 26.01 -11.23 -5.61
N ALA A 237 26.07 -10.62 -4.43
CA ALA A 237 24.95 -10.50 -3.50
C ALA A 237 23.76 -9.71 -4.07
N ASP A 238 24.00 -8.81 -5.01
CA ASP A 238 22.99 -7.92 -5.60
C ASP A 238 22.48 -8.42 -6.97
N GLN A 239 23.05 -9.51 -7.49
CA GLN A 239 22.72 -10.00 -8.84
C GLN A 239 21.37 -10.70 -8.93
N ALA A 240 20.88 -11.28 -7.83
CA ALA A 240 19.68 -12.13 -7.86
C ALA A 240 18.45 -11.39 -8.43
N MET A 241 18.17 -10.19 -7.91
CA MET A 241 17.04 -9.39 -8.36
C MET A 241 17.22 -8.90 -9.81
N LEU A 242 18.43 -8.45 -10.17
CA LEU A 242 18.72 -7.99 -11.54
C LEU A 242 18.55 -9.11 -12.57
N ARG A 243 18.92 -10.35 -12.21
CA ARG A 243 18.74 -11.53 -13.06
C ARG A 243 17.27 -11.87 -13.25
N LEU A 244 16.45 -11.77 -12.20
CA LEU A 244 15.01 -11.97 -12.30
C LEU A 244 14.35 -10.90 -13.19
N ASP A 245 14.72 -9.63 -13.02
CA ASP A 245 14.21 -8.55 -13.85
C ASP A 245 14.62 -8.74 -15.32
N LEU A 246 15.89 -9.06 -15.57
CA LEU A 246 16.40 -9.30 -16.91
C LEU A 246 15.71 -10.50 -17.55
N ALA A 247 15.61 -11.64 -16.86
CA ALA A 247 14.89 -12.81 -17.36
C ALA A 247 13.42 -12.50 -17.70
N ALA A 248 12.75 -11.69 -16.88
CA ALA A 248 11.38 -11.26 -17.17
C ALA A 248 11.29 -10.33 -18.39
N VAL A 249 12.32 -9.54 -18.69
CA VAL A 249 12.43 -8.76 -19.95
C VAL A 249 12.70 -9.67 -21.14
N GLU A 250 13.61 -10.64 -20.98
CA GLU A 250 13.96 -11.64 -22.00
C GLU A 250 12.73 -12.45 -22.45
N ILE A 251 11.90 -12.92 -21.50
CA ILE A 251 10.63 -13.59 -21.81
C ILE A 251 9.70 -12.64 -22.60
N ALA A 252 9.53 -11.40 -22.14
CA ALA A 252 8.62 -10.44 -22.75
C ALA A 252 9.02 -10.01 -24.17
N ARG A 253 10.31 -10.06 -24.50
CA ARG A 253 10.82 -9.77 -25.85
C ARG A 253 10.89 -10.99 -26.78
N GLY A 254 10.48 -12.17 -26.32
CA GLY A 254 10.46 -13.39 -27.11
C GLY A 254 11.75 -14.21 -27.09
N GLU A 255 12.60 -14.01 -26.08
CA GLU A 255 13.90 -14.70 -25.92
C GLU A 255 13.94 -15.58 -24.65
N PRO A 256 13.01 -16.55 -24.48
CA PRO A 256 12.91 -17.33 -23.24
C PRO A 256 14.13 -18.23 -22.95
N ALA A 257 14.88 -18.63 -23.97
CA ALA A 257 16.14 -19.36 -23.78
C ALA A 257 17.22 -18.48 -23.11
N ALA A 258 17.29 -17.20 -23.47
CA ALA A 258 18.17 -16.24 -22.81
C ALA A 258 17.74 -16.02 -21.35
N ALA A 259 16.43 -15.95 -21.08
CA ALA A 259 15.91 -15.89 -19.72
C ALA A 259 16.40 -17.05 -18.84
N LEU A 260 16.31 -18.30 -19.35
CA LEU A 260 16.81 -19.48 -18.62
C LEU A 260 18.32 -19.42 -18.37
N SER A 261 19.11 -18.94 -19.34
CA SER A 261 20.55 -18.75 -19.17
C SER A 261 20.88 -17.74 -18.06
N VAL A 262 20.15 -16.62 -18.03
CA VAL A 262 20.30 -15.58 -17.00
C VAL A 262 19.96 -16.09 -15.60
N LEU A 263 18.97 -16.99 -15.48
CA LEU A 263 18.49 -17.60 -14.24
C LEU A 263 19.29 -18.82 -13.78
N ALA A 264 20.10 -19.43 -14.65
CA ALA A 264 20.85 -20.66 -14.35
C ALA A 264 21.72 -20.58 -13.08
N PRO A 265 22.38 -19.44 -12.75
CA PRO A 265 23.19 -19.34 -11.53
C PRO A 265 22.37 -19.19 -10.25
N LEU A 266 21.07 -18.91 -10.34
CA LEU A 266 20.24 -18.66 -9.17
C LEU A 266 19.80 -19.96 -8.51
N PRO A 267 19.80 -20.02 -7.16
CA PRO A 267 19.19 -21.14 -6.46
C PRO A 267 17.68 -21.18 -6.74
N ASP A 268 17.11 -22.35 -6.50
CA ASP A 268 15.66 -22.51 -6.48
C ASP A 268 15.09 -21.64 -5.37
N GLY A 269 14.02 -20.94 -5.72
CA GLY A 269 13.30 -19.99 -4.89
C GLY A 269 12.02 -19.64 -5.63
N ALA A 270 10.94 -19.34 -4.90
CA ALA A 270 9.60 -19.26 -5.49
C ALA A 270 9.53 -18.40 -6.77
N LEU A 271 10.10 -17.19 -6.73
CA LEU A 271 10.12 -16.29 -7.89
C LEU A 271 11.04 -16.76 -9.02
N THR A 272 12.20 -17.35 -8.70
CA THR A 272 13.10 -17.96 -9.71
C THR A 272 12.39 -19.09 -10.43
N CYS A 273 11.77 -20.00 -9.67
CA CYS A 273 11.05 -21.15 -10.20
C CYS A 273 9.83 -20.72 -11.04
N ALA A 274 9.05 -19.73 -10.58
CA ALA A 274 7.96 -19.16 -11.37
C ALA A 274 8.44 -18.50 -12.68
N THR A 275 9.57 -17.79 -12.64
CA THR A 275 10.13 -17.15 -13.84
C THR A 275 10.68 -18.21 -14.82
N ARG A 276 11.30 -19.28 -14.32
CA ARG A 276 11.67 -20.44 -15.17
C ARG A 276 10.46 -21.12 -15.78
N ALA A 277 9.38 -21.29 -15.01
CA ALA A 277 8.14 -21.86 -15.51
C ALA A 277 7.58 -21.04 -16.68
N ALA A 278 7.51 -19.71 -16.54
CA ALA A 278 7.08 -18.82 -17.60
C ALA A 278 7.99 -18.90 -18.85
N ALA A 279 9.31 -19.04 -18.67
CA ALA A 279 10.23 -19.24 -19.78
C ALA A 279 10.03 -20.60 -20.49
N HIS A 280 9.82 -21.69 -19.73
CA HIS A 280 9.54 -23.01 -20.29
C HIS A 280 8.18 -23.06 -21.01
N GLU A 281 7.17 -22.39 -20.47
CA GLU A 281 5.86 -22.24 -21.13
C GLU A 281 5.99 -21.49 -22.46
N ALA A 282 6.75 -20.39 -22.50
CA ALA A 282 7.04 -19.65 -23.73
C ALA A 282 7.85 -20.48 -24.76
N LEU A 283 8.61 -21.48 -24.33
CA LEU A 283 9.30 -22.45 -25.18
C LEU A 283 8.41 -23.62 -25.63
N GLY A 284 7.20 -23.76 -25.06
CA GLY A 284 6.34 -24.91 -25.27
C GLY A 284 6.76 -26.17 -24.51
N ASP A 285 7.69 -26.06 -23.55
CA ASP A 285 8.12 -27.17 -22.69
C ASP A 285 7.21 -27.27 -21.45
N THR A 286 5.99 -27.80 -21.67
CA THR A 286 4.98 -27.94 -20.63
C THR A 286 5.46 -28.79 -19.45
N ALA A 287 6.29 -29.81 -19.69
CA ALA A 287 6.78 -30.69 -18.64
C ALA A 287 7.74 -29.96 -17.69
N ALA A 288 8.70 -29.20 -18.24
CA ALA A 288 9.59 -28.38 -17.44
C ALA A 288 8.86 -27.23 -16.74
N ALA A 289 7.86 -26.63 -17.38
CA ALA A 289 7.03 -25.59 -16.77
C ALA A 289 6.29 -26.12 -15.53
N ILE A 290 5.64 -27.28 -15.63
CA ILE A 290 4.96 -27.95 -14.49
C ILE A 290 5.95 -28.27 -13.37
N SER A 291 7.12 -28.80 -13.70
CA SER A 291 8.17 -29.10 -12.71
C SER A 291 8.60 -27.86 -11.94
N ALA A 292 8.86 -26.76 -12.67
CA ALA A 292 9.26 -25.49 -12.08
C ALA A 292 8.15 -24.87 -11.21
N LEU A 293 6.88 -24.94 -11.60
CA LEU A 293 5.76 -24.46 -10.78
C LEU A 293 5.58 -25.29 -9.50
N ARG A 294 5.75 -26.61 -9.58
CA ARG A 294 5.72 -27.48 -8.39
C ARG A 294 6.83 -27.12 -7.41
N GLN A 295 8.05 -26.86 -7.91
CA GLN A 295 9.12 -26.37 -7.07
C GLN A 295 8.80 -24.98 -6.48
N ALA A 296 8.16 -24.10 -7.26
CA ALA A 296 7.74 -22.80 -6.77
C ALA A 296 6.78 -22.89 -5.58
N LEU A 297 5.87 -23.87 -5.56
CA LEU A 297 4.97 -24.16 -4.44
C LEU A 297 5.68 -24.80 -3.23
N VAL A 298 6.80 -25.49 -3.43
CA VAL A 298 7.65 -25.97 -2.33
C VAL A 298 8.30 -24.78 -1.61
N GLU A 299 8.78 -23.80 -2.37
CA GLU A 299 9.44 -22.60 -1.86
C GLU A 299 8.46 -21.56 -1.29
N ASP A 300 7.23 -21.50 -1.83
CA ASP A 300 6.14 -20.65 -1.35
C ASP A 300 4.84 -21.46 -1.20
N PRO A 301 4.66 -22.19 -0.08
CA PRO A 301 3.45 -22.97 0.17
C PRO A 301 2.16 -22.14 0.27
N ALA A 302 2.29 -20.85 0.64
CA ALA A 302 1.16 -19.93 0.70
C ALA A 302 0.67 -19.53 -0.70
N ASP A 303 1.51 -19.73 -1.73
CA ASP A 303 1.21 -19.51 -3.14
C ASP A 303 0.92 -18.04 -3.47
N GLY A 304 1.73 -17.12 -2.93
CA GLY A 304 1.63 -15.68 -3.21
C GLY A 304 1.93 -15.31 -4.66
N ILE A 305 2.61 -16.18 -5.40
CA ILE A 305 2.92 -16.05 -6.83
C ILE A 305 1.85 -16.62 -7.77
N GLY A 306 0.84 -17.35 -7.25
CA GLY A 306 -0.23 -17.96 -8.07
C GLY A 306 0.21 -19.16 -8.91
N ALA A 307 1.24 -19.89 -8.47
CA ALA A 307 1.73 -21.10 -9.12
C ALA A 307 0.68 -22.22 -9.16
N ARG A 308 -0.23 -22.30 -8.17
CA ARG A 308 -1.33 -23.29 -8.17
C ARG A 308 -2.29 -23.08 -9.35
N LEU A 309 -2.67 -21.82 -9.62
CA LEU A 309 -3.54 -21.50 -10.75
C LEU A 309 -2.83 -21.77 -12.09
N ALA A 310 -1.54 -21.45 -12.18
CA ALA A 310 -0.75 -21.77 -13.36
C ALA A 310 -0.66 -23.28 -13.61
N LEU A 311 -0.45 -24.09 -12.55
CA LEU A 311 -0.47 -25.54 -12.65
C LEU A 311 -1.81 -26.06 -13.13
N ALA A 312 -2.91 -25.63 -12.53
CA ALA A 312 -4.26 -26.05 -12.90
C ALA A 312 -4.54 -25.81 -14.40
N ARG A 313 -4.10 -24.67 -14.96
CA ARG A 313 -4.23 -24.40 -16.40
C ARG A 313 -3.41 -25.35 -17.26
N LEU A 314 -2.17 -25.66 -16.86
CA LEU A 314 -1.28 -26.53 -17.65
C LEU A 314 -1.64 -28.02 -17.54
N THR A 315 -2.18 -28.46 -16.40
CA THR A 315 -2.47 -29.88 -16.14
C THR A 315 -3.94 -30.24 -16.38
N GLY A 316 -4.84 -29.26 -16.36
CA GLY A 316 -6.28 -29.50 -16.31
C GLY A 316 -6.78 -30.00 -14.96
N GLU A 317 -5.93 -29.97 -13.91
CA GLU A 317 -6.36 -30.28 -12.54
C GLU A 317 -7.41 -29.26 -12.08
N VAL A 318 -8.49 -29.76 -11.47
CA VAL A 318 -9.55 -28.89 -10.95
C VAL A 318 -9.04 -28.16 -9.72
N THR A 319 -9.16 -26.83 -9.74
CA THR A 319 -8.99 -25.95 -8.60
C THR A 319 -10.27 -25.16 -8.40
N ASP A 320 -10.61 -24.88 -7.15
CA ASP A 320 -11.86 -24.27 -6.72
C ASP A 320 -11.67 -22.85 -6.16
N ARG A 321 -10.43 -22.36 -6.06
CA ARG A 321 -10.13 -20.99 -5.61
C ARG A 321 -8.71 -20.55 -5.94
N ALA A 322 -8.54 -19.24 -6.03
CA ALA A 322 -7.24 -18.61 -5.89
C ALA A 322 -6.77 -18.67 -4.43
N SER A 323 -5.45 -18.71 -4.22
CA SER A 323 -4.88 -18.61 -2.88
C SER A 323 -5.11 -17.19 -2.32
N ALA A 324 -5.34 -17.08 -1.02
CA ALA A 324 -5.49 -15.77 -0.37
C ALA A 324 -4.21 -14.92 -0.51
N ALA A 325 -3.03 -15.56 -0.48
CA ALA A 325 -1.74 -14.87 -0.65
C ALA A 325 -1.59 -14.29 -2.07
N PHE A 326 -2.00 -15.03 -3.10
CA PHE A 326 -1.99 -14.53 -4.48
C PHE A 326 -2.90 -13.33 -4.65
N VAL A 327 -4.16 -13.45 -4.19
CA VAL A 327 -5.16 -12.37 -4.30
C VAL A 327 -4.69 -11.13 -3.53
N ARG A 328 -4.18 -11.29 -2.32
CA ARG A 328 -3.60 -10.20 -1.52
C ARG A 328 -2.48 -9.48 -2.28
N ARG A 329 -1.49 -10.22 -2.76
CA ARG A 329 -0.35 -9.64 -3.50
C ARG A 329 -0.81 -8.93 -4.77
N LEU A 330 -1.70 -9.56 -5.53
CA LEU A 330 -2.26 -8.97 -6.76
C LEU A 330 -2.87 -7.60 -6.47
N PHE A 331 -3.65 -7.48 -5.40
CA PHE A 331 -4.32 -6.22 -5.07
C PHE A 331 -3.43 -5.22 -4.33
N ASP A 332 -2.45 -5.66 -3.53
CA ASP A 332 -1.44 -4.76 -2.96
C ASP A 332 -0.63 -4.06 -4.06
N ASP A 333 -0.19 -4.82 -5.08
CA ASP A 333 0.54 -4.28 -6.24
C ASP A 333 -0.35 -3.37 -7.11
N TYR A 334 -1.67 -3.54 -7.04
CA TYR A 334 -2.63 -2.86 -7.89
C TYR A 334 -3.30 -1.65 -7.23
N ALA A 335 -3.32 -1.59 -5.89
CA ALA A 335 -3.99 -0.55 -5.10
C ALA A 335 -3.62 0.86 -5.58
N GLY A 336 -2.34 1.11 -5.85
CA GLY A 336 -1.78 2.38 -6.32
C GLY A 336 -2.48 3.03 -7.52
N ARG A 337 -3.03 2.21 -8.42
CA ARG A 337 -3.71 2.61 -9.67
C ARG A 337 -5.15 2.16 -9.76
N PHE A 338 -5.67 1.48 -8.75
CA PHE A 338 -6.94 0.77 -8.81
C PHE A 338 -8.08 1.63 -9.35
N ASP A 339 -8.34 2.79 -8.74
CA ASP A 339 -9.47 3.64 -9.12
C ASP A 339 -9.32 4.19 -10.55
N ARG A 340 -8.11 4.64 -10.93
CA ARG A 340 -7.85 5.20 -12.27
C ARG A 340 -7.88 4.13 -13.37
N GLU A 341 -7.28 2.97 -13.13
CA GLU A 341 -7.27 1.89 -14.12
C GLU A 341 -8.65 1.23 -14.24
N LEU A 342 -9.38 0.97 -13.15
CA LEU A 342 -10.72 0.38 -13.26
C LEU A 342 -11.73 1.37 -13.87
N VAL A 343 -11.75 2.62 -13.42
CA VAL A 343 -12.79 3.57 -13.84
C VAL A 343 -12.47 4.16 -15.22
N ASP A 344 -11.24 4.63 -15.45
CA ASP A 344 -10.92 5.36 -16.69
C ASP A 344 -10.50 4.44 -17.85
N ARG A 345 -9.91 3.27 -17.56
CA ARG A 345 -9.39 2.35 -18.61
C ARG A 345 -10.23 1.10 -18.80
N LEU A 346 -10.70 0.50 -17.71
CA LEU A 346 -11.49 -0.74 -17.75
C LEU A 346 -13.00 -0.47 -17.68
N ASP A 347 -13.45 0.78 -17.59
CA ASP A 347 -14.88 1.14 -17.58
C ASP A 347 -15.67 0.27 -16.58
N TYR A 348 -15.12 0.16 -15.37
CA TYR A 348 -15.62 -0.72 -14.33
C TYR A 348 -16.98 -0.26 -13.81
N ARG A 349 -17.95 -1.17 -13.86
CA ARG A 349 -19.38 -0.89 -13.65
C ARG A 349 -20.03 -1.76 -12.58
N ALA A 350 -19.31 -2.70 -11.97
CA ALA A 350 -19.94 -3.66 -11.05
C ALA A 350 -20.73 -2.98 -9.91
N PRO A 351 -20.21 -1.94 -9.19
CA PRO A 351 -20.98 -1.26 -8.15
C PRO A 351 -22.28 -0.62 -8.66
N ALA A 352 -22.23 0.03 -9.83
CA ALA A 352 -23.41 0.65 -10.45
C ALA A 352 -24.44 -0.42 -10.89
N ILE A 353 -23.97 -1.51 -11.48
CA ILE A 353 -24.82 -2.64 -11.88
C ILE A 353 -25.52 -3.25 -10.66
N LEU A 354 -24.81 -3.45 -9.54
CA LEU A 354 -25.43 -3.94 -8.31
C LEU A 354 -26.42 -2.93 -7.73
N ARG A 355 -26.13 -1.62 -7.81
CA ARG A 355 -27.05 -0.57 -7.36
C ARG A 355 -28.36 -0.53 -8.16
N ASP A 356 -28.28 -0.73 -9.47
CA ASP A 356 -29.45 -0.87 -10.34
C ASP A 356 -30.24 -2.13 -9.98
N LEU A 357 -29.55 -3.25 -9.79
CA LEU A 357 -30.17 -4.53 -9.42
C LEU A 357 -30.89 -4.48 -8.06
N TRP A 358 -30.34 -3.75 -7.08
CA TRP A 358 -31.03 -3.45 -5.82
C TRP A 358 -32.37 -2.73 -6.05
N GLY A 359 -32.41 -1.77 -6.97
CA GLY A 359 -33.63 -1.04 -7.32
C GLY A 359 -34.76 -1.94 -7.83
N ASP A 360 -34.41 -3.03 -8.53
CA ASP A 360 -35.37 -3.99 -9.06
C ASP A 360 -35.95 -4.95 -8.01
N LEU A 361 -35.30 -5.06 -6.85
CA LEU A 361 -35.79 -5.92 -5.77
C LEU A 361 -36.97 -5.32 -5.03
N VAL A 362 -37.06 -3.98 -4.96
CA VAL A 362 -38.12 -3.24 -4.24
C VAL A 362 -38.23 -3.71 -2.78
N LEU A 363 -37.09 -3.76 -2.09
CA LEU A 363 -36.98 -4.11 -0.68
C LEU A 363 -36.94 -2.85 0.21
N PRO A 364 -37.25 -2.97 1.51
CA PRO A 364 -37.00 -1.90 2.48
C PRO A 364 -35.53 -1.47 2.47
N PRO A 365 -35.21 -0.19 2.77
CA PRO A 365 -33.82 0.24 2.93
C PRO A 365 -33.09 -0.61 3.98
N PRO A 366 -31.87 -1.10 3.70
CA PRO A 366 -31.11 -1.90 4.63
C PRO A 366 -30.60 -1.03 5.78
N ALA A 367 -30.62 -1.56 7.01
CA ALA A 367 -29.97 -0.91 8.14
C ALA A 367 -28.47 -1.28 8.20
N HIS A 368 -28.14 -2.52 7.85
CA HIS A 368 -26.77 -3.04 7.88
C HIS A 368 -26.37 -3.66 6.53
N VAL A 369 -25.22 -3.21 6.01
CA VAL A 369 -24.62 -3.73 4.77
C VAL A 369 -23.25 -4.35 5.09
N LEU A 370 -23.01 -5.54 4.56
CA LEU A 370 -21.68 -6.16 4.56
C LEU A 370 -21.12 -6.16 3.13
N ASP A 371 -20.00 -5.49 2.93
CA ASP A 371 -19.33 -5.36 1.63
C ASP A 371 -18.12 -6.30 1.55
N LEU A 372 -18.27 -7.42 0.85
CA LEU A 372 -17.27 -8.46 0.69
C LEU A 372 -16.33 -8.13 -0.47
N GLY A 373 -15.02 -8.13 -0.22
CA GLY A 373 -14.04 -7.66 -1.21
C GLY A 373 -14.22 -6.18 -1.51
N CYS A 374 -14.38 -5.38 -0.46
CA CYS A 374 -14.78 -3.98 -0.57
C CYS A 374 -13.78 -3.10 -1.36
N GLY A 375 -12.54 -3.57 -1.55
CA GLY A 375 -11.53 -2.90 -2.34
C GLY A 375 -11.26 -1.50 -1.84
N THR A 376 -11.26 -0.52 -2.75
CA THR A 376 -11.11 0.90 -2.39
C THR A 376 -12.38 1.51 -1.83
N GLY A 377 -13.52 0.81 -1.84
CA GLY A 377 -14.79 1.28 -1.31
C GLY A 377 -15.76 1.88 -2.34
N LEU A 378 -15.62 1.52 -3.61
CA LEU A 378 -16.56 1.91 -4.67
C LEU A 378 -17.97 1.31 -4.45
N GLY A 379 -18.05 0.11 -3.88
CA GLY A 379 -19.31 -0.55 -3.50
C GLY A 379 -20.09 0.30 -2.51
N ALA A 380 -19.49 0.61 -1.34
CA ALA A 380 -20.11 1.48 -0.35
C ALA A 380 -20.51 2.86 -0.92
N ALA A 381 -19.70 3.46 -1.79
CA ALA A 381 -20.03 4.74 -2.40
C ALA A 381 -21.31 4.69 -3.25
N ALA A 382 -21.54 3.61 -3.98
CA ALA A 382 -22.74 3.43 -4.80
C ALA A 382 -24.02 3.24 -3.97
N PHE A 383 -23.90 2.83 -2.70
CA PHE A 383 -25.02 2.55 -1.79
C PHE A 383 -25.13 3.55 -0.64
N ALA A 384 -24.27 4.59 -0.62
CA ALA A 384 -24.20 5.56 0.48
C ALA A 384 -25.51 6.34 0.68
N ASP A 385 -26.32 6.48 -0.37
CA ASP A 385 -27.62 7.16 -0.35
C ASP A 385 -28.70 6.40 0.47
N LEU A 386 -28.49 5.12 0.74
CA LEU A 386 -29.42 4.30 1.53
C LEU A 386 -29.32 4.57 3.04
N GLY A 387 -28.28 5.27 3.50
CA GLY A 387 -28.10 5.59 4.92
C GLY A 387 -27.79 4.39 5.82
N ALA A 388 -27.37 3.27 5.23
CA ALA A 388 -27.05 2.05 5.96
C ALA A 388 -25.70 2.15 6.68
N VAL A 389 -25.55 1.37 7.75
CA VAL A 389 -24.25 1.15 8.39
C VAL A 389 -23.50 0.08 7.60
N ILE A 390 -22.33 0.42 7.07
CA ILE A 390 -21.56 -0.46 6.19
C ILE A 390 -20.30 -0.96 6.91
N ASP A 391 -20.12 -2.27 6.96
CA ASP A 391 -18.85 -2.91 7.31
C ASP A 391 -18.24 -3.55 6.06
N GLY A 392 -16.90 -3.49 5.93
CA GLY A 392 -16.18 -3.99 4.76
C GLY A 392 -15.11 -5.02 5.10
N VAL A 393 -14.90 -5.96 4.20
CA VAL A 393 -13.84 -6.98 4.29
C VAL A 393 -13.00 -6.94 3.01
N ASP A 394 -11.68 -6.95 3.12
CA ASP A 394 -10.77 -7.13 1.98
C ASP A 394 -9.48 -7.85 2.40
N LEU A 395 -8.87 -8.59 1.48
CA LEU A 395 -7.60 -9.27 1.73
C LEU A 395 -6.41 -8.31 1.74
N SER A 396 -6.51 -7.19 1.01
CA SER A 396 -5.44 -6.21 0.82
C SER A 396 -5.55 -5.08 1.84
N GLY A 397 -4.55 -4.97 2.72
CA GLY A 397 -4.43 -3.83 3.61
C GLY A 397 -4.30 -2.50 2.85
N GLN A 398 -3.68 -2.51 1.66
CA GLN A 398 -3.55 -1.32 0.81
C GLN A 398 -4.89 -0.84 0.26
N MET A 399 -5.78 -1.77 -0.11
CA MET A 399 -7.16 -1.43 -0.50
C MET A 399 -7.94 -0.85 0.67
N LEU A 400 -7.83 -1.46 1.85
CA LEU A 400 -8.52 -0.98 3.05
C LEU A 400 -8.07 0.41 3.50
N LEU A 401 -6.81 0.78 3.31
CA LEU A 401 -6.34 2.15 3.53
C LEU A 401 -7.13 3.16 2.69
N ARG A 402 -7.39 2.82 1.42
CA ARG A 402 -8.19 3.65 0.50
C ARG A 402 -9.68 3.64 0.84
N ALA A 403 -10.23 2.51 1.25
CA ALA A 403 -11.60 2.42 1.74
C ALA A 403 -11.82 3.29 2.98
N ARG A 404 -10.86 3.26 3.93
CA ARG A 404 -10.90 4.08 5.14
C ARG A 404 -10.91 5.58 4.82
N ALA A 405 -10.13 6.01 3.83
CA ALA A 405 -10.06 7.41 3.41
C ALA A 405 -11.39 7.96 2.86
N ARG A 406 -12.31 7.10 2.39
CA ARG A 406 -13.65 7.52 1.94
C ARG A 406 -14.60 7.84 3.09
N GLY A 407 -14.33 7.34 4.30
CA GLY A 407 -15.17 7.61 5.48
C GLY A 407 -16.58 7.00 5.43
N LEU A 408 -16.80 6.00 4.59
CA LEU A 408 -18.11 5.36 4.39
C LEU A 408 -18.32 4.08 5.22
N TYR A 409 -17.25 3.52 5.79
CA TYR A 409 -17.29 2.27 6.55
C TYR A 409 -17.23 2.52 8.05
N ARG A 410 -18.06 1.80 8.81
CA ARG A 410 -17.98 1.73 10.27
C ARG A 410 -16.77 0.91 10.71
N HIS A 411 -16.64 -0.30 10.18
CA HIS A 411 -15.49 -1.17 10.41
C HIS A 411 -14.94 -1.74 9.10
N LEU A 412 -13.62 -1.96 9.09
CA LEU A 412 -12.89 -2.57 7.99
C LEU A 412 -12.05 -3.72 8.53
N VAL A 413 -12.20 -4.90 7.94
CA VAL A 413 -11.49 -6.12 8.34
C VAL A 413 -10.53 -6.54 7.24
N GLU A 414 -9.25 -6.67 7.57
CA GLU A 414 -8.27 -7.31 6.68
C GLU A 414 -8.38 -8.82 6.82
N GLY A 415 -8.90 -9.50 5.80
CA GLY A 415 -9.15 -10.93 5.89
C GLY A 415 -9.77 -11.56 4.64
N ASP A 416 -9.75 -12.88 4.62
CA ASP A 416 -10.46 -13.67 3.61
C ASP A 416 -11.97 -13.63 3.86
N ILE A 417 -12.76 -13.50 2.78
CA ILE A 417 -14.20 -13.32 2.88
C ILE A 417 -14.91 -14.52 3.50
N GLU A 418 -14.44 -15.75 3.28
CA GLU A 418 -15.07 -16.94 3.89
C GLU A 418 -14.80 -16.99 5.39
N THR A 419 -13.60 -16.58 5.82
CA THR A 419 -13.26 -16.47 7.25
C THR A 419 -14.12 -15.40 7.92
N ALA A 420 -14.20 -14.20 7.31
CA ALA A 420 -15.01 -13.10 7.85
C ALA A 420 -16.50 -13.47 7.93
N LEU A 421 -17.03 -14.14 6.90
CA LEU A 421 -18.39 -14.63 6.90
C LEU A 421 -18.61 -15.71 7.96
N ALA A 422 -17.67 -16.64 8.18
CA ALA A 422 -17.79 -17.65 9.22
C ALA A 422 -17.83 -17.05 10.64
N GLU A 423 -17.08 -15.97 10.87
CA GLU A 423 -17.05 -15.25 12.15
C GLU A 423 -18.24 -14.29 12.33
N ALA A 424 -18.88 -13.86 11.25
CA ALA A 424 -20.02 -12.95 11.31
C ALA A 424 -21.24 -13.60 12.01
N PRO A 425 -21.96 -12.88 12.89
CA PRO A 425 -23.16 -13.40 13.53
C PRO A 425 -24.27 -13.73 12.51
N ALA A 426 -25.12 -14.71 12.84
CA ALA A 426 -26.29 -15.00 12.00
C ALA A 426 -27.30 -13.83 12.02
N ALA A 427 -27.99 -13.60 10.91
CA ALA A 427 -28.97 -12.52 10.75
C ALA A 427 -28.45 -11.13 11.18
N SER A 428 -27.20 -10.81 10.84
CA SER A 428 -26.52 -9.56 11.20
C SER A 428 -26.43 -8.53 10.06
N ALA A 429 -26.81 -8.90 8.83
CA ALA A 429 -26.86 -8.00 7.68
C ALA A 429 -28.22 -8.06 6.99
N ASP A 430 -28.68 -6.93 6.44
CA ASP A 430 -29.88 -6.87 5.60
C ASP A 430 -29.51 -7.00 4.11
N LEU A 431 -28.31 -6.58 3.77
CA LEU A 431 -27.75 -6.60 2.42
C LEU A 431 -26.28 -7.03 2.46
N ILE A 432 -25.90 -7.99 1.62
CA ILE A 432 -24.50 -8.34 1.36
C ILE A 432 -24.17 -7.94 -0.08
N LEU A 433 -23.04 -7.25 -0.26
CA LEU A 433 -22.48 -6.88 -1.56
C LEU A 433 -21.22 -7.71 -1.82
N ALA A 434 -21.03 -8.16 -3.07
CA ALA A 434 -19.80 -8.82 -3.52
C ALA A 434 -19.52 -8.47 -5.00
N ALA A 435 -18.93 -7.31 -5.22
CA ALA A 435 -18.60 -6.81 -6.57
C ALA A 435 -17.20 -7.26 -7.00
N ASP A 436 -17.11 -8.03 -8.09
CA ASP A 436 -15.85 -8.52 -8.70
C ASP A 436 -14.86 -9.24 -7.76
N VAL A 437 -15.36 -9.83 -6.65
CA VAL A 437 -14.57 -10.61 -5.70
C VAL A 437 -14.76 -12.13 -5.87
N LEU A 438 -15.97 -12.57 -6.23
CA LEU A 438 -16.29 -14.00 -6.36
C LEU A 438 -15.65 -14.63 -7.59
N VAL A 439 -15.10 -13.83 -8.50
CA VAL A 439 -14.30 -14.28 -9.66
C VAL A 439 -12.96 -14.91 -9.27
N TYR A 440 -12.58 -14.87 -7.99
CA TYR A 440 -11.40 -15.57 -7.44
C TYR A 440 -11.76 -16.89 -6.75
N LEU A 441 -13.04 -17.22 -6.67
CA LEU A 441 -13.56 -18.49 -6.18
C LEU A 441 -14.22 -19.23 -7.36
N GLY A 442 -13.95 -20.52 -7.47
CA GLY A 442 -14.61 -21.41 -8.41
C GLY A 442 -15.86 -22.03 -7.77
N ASP A 443 -15.70 -22.72 -6.64
CA ASP A 443 -16.85 -23.20 -5.89
C ASP A 443 -17.41 -22.10 -4.98
N LEU A 444 -18.62 -21.65 -5.28
CA LEU A 444 -19.35 -20.63 -4.52
C LEU A 444 -20.27 -21.24 -3.44
N GLY A 445 -20.40 -22.56 -3.33
CA GLY A 445 -21.35 -23.20 -2.43
C GLY A 445 -21.15 -22.83 -0.95
N ALA A 446 -19.89 -22.85 -0.49
CA ALA A 446 -19.55 -22.52 0.90
C ALA A 446 -19.84 -21.05 1.21
N VAL A 447 -19.41 -20.13 0.34
CA VAL A 447 -19.61 -18.68 0.54
C VAL A 447 -21.10 -18.31 0.51
N LEU A 448 -21.88 -18.85 -0.44
CA LEU A 448 -23.33 -18.59 -0.52
C LEU A 448 -24.09 -19.13 0.70
N THR A 449 -23.68 -20.30 1.21
CA THR A 449 -24.24 -20.87 2.45
C THR A 449 -24.02 -19.94 3.64
N GLN A 450 -22.82 -19.37 3.78
CA GLN A 450 -22.54 -18.42 4.87
C GLN A 450 -23.25 -17.09 4.67
N CYS A 451 -23.31 -16.56 3.44
CA CYS A 451 -24.08 -15.35 3.14
C CYS A 451 -25.54 -15.49 3.57
N ARG A 452 -26.18 -16.62 3.26
CA ARG A 452 -27.55 -16.91 3.70
C ARG A 452 -27.71 -16.92 5.22
N ARG A 453 -26.74 -17.48 5.94
CA ARG A 453 -26.77 -17.50 7.42
C ARG A 453 -26.64 -16.09 8.00
N VAL A 454 -25.77 -15.27 7.42
CA VAL A 454 -25.48 -13.90 7.87
C VAL A 454 -26.63 -12.94 7.55
N LEU A 455 -27.36 -13.17 6.46
CA LEU A 455 -28.52 -12.37 6.10
C LEU A 455 -29.70 -12.56 7.06
N ALA A 456 -30.35 -11.45 7.41
CA ALA A 456 -31.64 -11.47 8.08
C ALA A 456 -32.73 -12.05 7.15
N PRO A 457 -33.83 -12.60 7.69
CA PRO A 457 -34.95 -13.05 6.87
C PRO A 457 -35.48 -11.94 5.96
N GLY A 458 -35.58 -12.21 4.65
CA GLY A 458 -35.93 -11.22 3.63
C GLY A 458 -34.76 -10.34 3.17
N GLY A 459 -33.55 -10.58 3.69
CA GLY A 459 -32.33 -9.90 3.28
C GLY A 459 -31.84 -10.36 1.90
N ALA A 460 -31.00 -9.54 1.27
CA ALA A 460 -30.53 -9.77 -0.09
C ALA A 460 -29.01 -9.93 -0.19
N LEU A 461 -28.57 -10.82 -1.06
CA LEU A 461 -27.20 -10.89 -1.56
C LEU A 461 -27.16 -10.36 -2.98
N LEU A 462 -26.28 -9.39 -3.24
CA LEU A 462 -26.00 -8.85 -4.57
C LEU A 462 -24.54 -9.11 -4.94
N PHE A 463 -24.30 -9.78 -6.06
CA PHE A 463 -22.95 -10.09 -6.48
C PHE A 463 -22.79 -10.14 -7.99
N THR A 464 -21.54 -10.06 -8.45
CA THR A 464 -21.19 -10.24 -9.86
C THR A 464 -20.22 -11.40 -10.04
N VAL A 465 -20.36 -12.13 -11.14
CA VAL A 465 -19.39 -13.13 -11.60
C VAL A 465 -19.07 -12.92 -13.09
N GLU A 466 -17.98 -13.51 -13.56
CA GLU A 466 -17.76 -13.69 -15.00
C GLU A 466 -18.60 -14.85 -15.51
N ALA A 467 -19.22 -14.68 -16.68
CA ALA A 467 -20.11 -15.68 -17.26
C ALA A 467 -19.29 -16.72 -18.05
N GLY A 468 -19.63 -18.00 -17.90
CA GLY A 468 -18.98 -19.09 -18.64
C GLY A 468 -19.97 -20.14 -19.13
N GLU A 469 -19.57 -20.87 -20.18
CA GLU A 469 -20.35 -21.96 -20.79
C GLU A 469 -20.03 -23.34 -20.20
N GLY A 470 -19.13 -23.40 -19.21
CA GLY A 470 -18.77 -24.65 -18.52
C GLY A 470 -19.95 -25.28 -17.77
N ALA A 471 -19.75 -26.50 -17.26
CA ALA A 471 -20.77 -27.19 -16.48
C ALA A 471 -21.13 -26.41 -15.20
N ASP A 472 -20.12 -26.11 -14.39
CA ASP A 472 -20.30 -25.34 -13.16
C ASP A 472 -19.45 -24.06 -13.14
N TRP A 473 -18.16 -24.18 -12.87
CA TRP A 473 -17.17 -23.12 -12.99
C TRP A 473 -15.96 -23.57 -13.82
N THR A 474 -15.19 -22.61 -14.32
CA THR A 474 -13.98 -22.89 -15.12
C THR A 474 -12.93 -21.82 -14.85
N LEU A 475 -11.69 -22.25 -14.60
CA LEU A 475 -10.55 -21.35 -14.51
C LEU A 475 -10.14 -20.90 -15.91
N HIS A 476 -10.14 -19.58 -16.14
CA HIS A 476 -9.72 -18.98 -17.41
C HIS A 476 -8.30 -18.38 -17.31
N ASP A 477 -7.72 -18.02 -18.47
CA ASP A 477 -6.34 -17.50 -18.61
C ASP A 477 -6.04 -16.25 -17.75
N GLY A 478 -7.08 -15.51 -17.33
CA GLY A 478 -6.97 -14.33 -16.48
C GLY A 478 -6.72 -14.63 -15.00
N ASN A 479 -6.47 -15.89 -14.60
CA ASN A 479 -6.45 -16.33 -13.19
C ASN A 479 -7.79 -16.08 -12.46
N ARG A 480 -8.89 -16.10 -13.20
CA ARG A 480 -10.24 -15.84 -12.71
C ARG A 480 -11.17 -16.98 -13.12
N PHE A 481 -12.23 -17.16 -12.34
CA PHE A 481 -13.24 -18.18 -12.56
C PHE A 481 -14.47 -17.59 -13.24
N THR A 482 -14.90 -18.27 -14.31
CA THR A 482 -16.20 -18.06 -14.92
C THR A 482 -17.21 -19.03 -14.32
N HIS A 483 -18.47 -18.62 -14.20
CA HIS A 483 -19.56 -19.41 -13.62
C HIS A 483 -20.72 -19.53 -14.61
N SER A 484 -21.33 -20.72 -14.69
CA SER A 484 -22.47 -20.96 -15.55
C SER A 484 -23.78 -20.52 -14.90
N GLU A 485 -24.75 -20.10 -15.73
CA GLU A 485 -26.09 -19.74 -15.26
C GLU A 485 -26.79 -20.93 -14.57
N ALA A 486 -26.58 -22.15 -15.09
CA ALA A 486 -27.13 -23.38 -14.53
C ALA A 486 -26.61 -23.66 -13.12
N TYR A 487 -25.31 -23.42 -12.88
CA TYR A 487 -24.69 -23.56 -11.57
C TYR A 487 -25.26 -22.59 -10.55
N LEU A 488 -25.33 -21.31 -10.92
CA LEU A 488 -25.87 -20.26 -10.05
C LEU A 488 -27.36 -20.51 -9.73
N THR A 489 -28.14 -20.95 -10.72
CA THR A 489 -29.54 -21.34 -10.53
C THR A 489 -29.67 -22.50 -9.55
N ARG A 490 -28.79 -23.50 -9.63
CA ARG A 490 -28.77 -24.65 -8.71
C ARG A 490 -28.43 -24.23 -7.29
N LEU A 491 -27.43 -23.37 -7.11
CA LEU A 491 -27.00 -22.89 -5.79
C LEU A 491 -28.01 -21.97 -5.10
N THR A 492 -28.88 -21.31 -5.86
CA THR A 492 -29.87 -20.35 -5.36
C THR A 492 -31.29 -20.90 -5.44
N GLY A 493 -31.47 -22.19 -5.70
CA GLY A 493 -32.78 -22.81 -5.93
C GLY A 493 -33.72 -22.85 -4.73
N ASP A 494 -33.21 -22.54 -3.54
CA ASP A 494 -33.98 -22.45 -2.28
C ASP A 494 -34.30 -21.02 -1.86
N ALA A 495 -33.90 -20.03 -2.67
CA ALA A 495 -34.20 -18.62 -2.43
C ALA A 495 -35.66 -18.28 -2.72
N GLN A 496 -36.18 -17.26 -2.03
CA GLN A 496 -37.53 -16.73 -2.29
C GLN A 496 -37.59 -16.06 -3.65
N ARG A 497 -36.50 -15.39 -4.05
CA ARG A 497 -36.37 -14.71 -5.34
C ARG A 497 -34.91 -14.71 -5.76
N THR A 498 -34.67 -15.07 -7.03
CA THR A 498 -33.36 -14.99 -7.67
C THR A 498 -33.49 -14.23 -8.99
N ILE A 499 -32.59 -13.28 -9.24
CA ILE A 499 -32.45 -12.59 -10.53
C ILE A 499 -31.04 -12.85 -11.05
N LEU A 500 -30.91 -13.37 -12.27
CA LEU A 500 -29.65 -13.47 -12.99
C LEU A 500 -29.75 -12.56 -14.21
N ARG A 501 -28.86 -11.58 -14.31
CA ARG A 501 -28.85 -10.57 -15.38
C ARG A 501 -27.50 -10.61 -16.10
N PRO A 502 -27.46 -10.91 -17.41
CA PRO A 502 -26.27 -10.69 -18.23
C PRO A 502 -25.80 -9.24 -18.13
N CYS A 503 -24.51 -9.05 -17.92
CA CYS A 503 -23.91 -7.73 -17.77
C CYS A 503 -22.45 -7.70 -18.25
N THR A 504 -21.89 -6.50 -18.29
CA THR A 504 -20.47 -6.27 -18.54
C THR A 504 -19.92 -5.49 -17.35
N THR A 505 -19.20 -6.18 -16.46
CA THR A 505 -18.66 -5.54 -15.25
C THR A 505 -17.47 -4.64 -15.56
N ARG A 506 -16.75 -4.93 -16.65
CA ARG A 506 -15.60 -4.16 -17.13
C ARG A 506 -15.31 -4.47 -18.61
N ARG A 507 -14.48 -3.64 -19.22
CA ARG A 507 -13.81 -3.89 -20.50
C ARG A 507 -12.36 -4.25 -20.24
N ASP A 508 -11.86 -5.32 -20.84
CA ASP A 508 -10.45 -5.69 -20.81
C ASP A 508 -9.88 -5.62 -22.23
N ARG A 509 -8.76 -4.93 -22.42
CA ARG A 509 -8.14 -4.65 -23.74
C ARG A 509 -9.13 -4.13 -24.79
N GLY A 510 -10.12 -3.35 -24.36
CA GLY A 510 -11.17 -2.81 -25.24
C GLY A 510 -12.26 -3.82 -25.63
N THR A 511 -12.28 -5.00 -25.03
CA THR A 511 -13.33 -6.01 -25.21
C THR A 511 -14.17 -6.12 -23.95
N ASP A 512 -15.49 -6.26 -24.11
CA ASP A 512 -16.41 -6.40 -22.99
C ASP A 512 -16.20 -7.76 -22.35
N VAL A 513 -16.03 -7.81 -21.02
CA VAL A 513 -15.95 -9.07 -20.28
C VAL A 513 -17.37 -9.53 -19.95
N PRO A 514 -17.84 -10.68 -20.47
CA PRO A 514 -19.16 -11.20 -20.17
C PRO A 514 -19.29 -11.57 -18.70
N GLY A 515 -20.38 -11.14 -18.07
CA GLY A 515 -20.65 -11.40 -16.66
C GLY A 515 -22.13 -11.62 -16.37
N LEU A 516 -22.40 -12.04 -15.14
CA LEU A 516 -23.74 -12.11 -14.58
C LEU A 516 -23.78 -11.26 -13.30
N ALA A 517 -24.76 -10.38 -13.23
CA ALA A 517 -25.16 -9.73 -11.99
C ALA A 517 -26.29 -10.54 -11.37
N VAL A 518 -26.12 -10.93 -10.12
CA VAL A 518 -27.01 -11.85 -9.43
C VAL A 518 -27.55 -11.20 -8.17
N ALA A 519 -28.87 -11.29 -7.99
CA ALA A 519 -29.55 -10.94 -6.76
C ALA A 519 -30.27 -12.16 -6.21
N VAL A 520 -30.10 -12.40 -4.91
CA VAL A 520 -30.72 -13.52 -4.19
C VAL A 520 -31.38 -12.99 -2.94
N VAL A 521 -32.65 -13.30 -2.72
CA VAL A 521 -33.41 -12.93 -1.51
C VAL A 521 -33.83 -14.20 -0.79
N TRP A 522 -33.44 -14.34 0.49
CA TRP A 522 -33.68 -15.54 1.29
C TRP A 522 -34.70 -15.35 2.40
#